data_AF-A0AAI9DY19-F1
#
_entry.id   AF-A0AAI9DY19-F1
#
_cell.length_a   1.000
_cell.length_b   1.000
_cell.length_c   1.000
_cell.angle_alpha   90.00
_cell.angle_beta   90.00
_cell.angle_gamma   90.00
#
_symmetry.space_group_name_H-M   'P 1'
#
loop_
_entity.id
_entity.type
_entity.pdbx_description
1 polymer ?
#
loop_
_entity_poly.entity_id
_entity_poly.type
_entity_poly.pdbx_seq_one_letter_code
_entity_poly.pdbx_strand_id
1 'polypeptide(L)' 'MGKKIKESHREHSRIVPVPDYTGQKTCGIKVHFLPCDQIKVTTSCYDYGNPNYPIKDPIKMEEPKVCPQ' A
#
# COMPACT_ATOMS: atom_id res chain seq x y z
N MET A 1 8.75 -29.61 -14.09
CA MET A 1 9.26 -28.41 -13.39
C MET A 1 8.24 -28.00 -12.32
N GLY A 2 8.61 -27.76 -11.06
CA GLY A 2 7.62 -27.33 -10.05
C GLY A 2 8.05 -27.29 -8.58
N LYS A 3 9.28 -27.71 -8.24
CA LYS A 3 9.73 -27.76 -6.84
C LYS A 3 10.33 -26.44 -6.30
N LYS A 4 10.72 -25.49 -7.15
CA LYS A 4 11.46 -24.27 -6.74
C LYS A 4 10.59 -23.09 -6.25
N ILE A 5 9.29 -23.08 -6.53
CA ILE A 5 8.43 -21.93 -6.15
C ILE A 5 8.19 -21.89 -4.63
N LYS A 6 8.14 -23.05 -3.98
CA LYS A 6 7.89 -23.15 -2.53
C LYS A 6 9.04 -22.60 -1.67
N GLU A 7 10.28 -22.79 -2.11
CA GLU A 7 11.47 -22.32 -1.37
C GLU A 7 11.66 -20.79 -1.42
N SER A 8 11.02 -20.10 -2.34
CA SER A 8 11.09 -18.63 -2.48
C SER A 8 9.86 -17.91 -1.93
N HIS A 9 8.90 -18.62 -1.35
CA HIS A 9 7.74 -18.01 -0.71
C HIS A 9 8.16 -17.37 0.62
N ARG A 10 8.00 -16.05 0.73
CA ARG A 10 8.18 -15.31 1.97
C ARG A 10 6.84 -14.72 2.37
N GLU A 11 6.48 -14.90 3.63
CA GLU A 11 5.30 -14.27 4.22
C GLU A 11 5.74 -13.04 4.99
N HIS A 12 5.19 -11.87 4.64
CA HIS A 12 5.46 -10.61 5.33
C HIS A 12 4.18 -10.16 6.03
N SER A 13 4.30 -9.72 7.28
CA SER A 13 3.19 -9.12 8.04
C SER A 13 3.62 -7.77 8.59
N ARG A 14 2.70 -6.80 8.54
CA ARG A 14 2.93 -5.45 9.06
C ARG A 14 1.64 -4.91 9.64
N ILE A 15 1.71 -4.39 10.86
CA ILE A 15 0.62 -3.63 11.46
C ILE A 15 0.77 -2.20 10.97
N VAL A 16 -0.28 -1.66 10.36
CA VAL A 16 -0.31 -0.28 9.87
C VAL A 16 -1.50 0.47 10.45
N PRO A 17 -1.32 1.74 10.82
CA PRO A 17 -2.42 2.56 11.28
C PRO A 17 -3.39 2.79 10.12
N VAL A 18 -4.67 2.60 10.39
CA VAL A 18 -5.75 2.95 9.46
C VAL A 18 -6.33 4.29 9.94
N PRO A 19 -6.49 5.29 9.05
CA PRO A 19 -7.12 6.55 9.42
C PRO A 19 -8.55 6.34 9.95
N ASP A 20 -8.98 7.19 10.87
CA ASP A 20 -10.37 7.19 11.35
C ASP A 20 -11.29 7.75 10.26
N TYR A 21 -12.27 6.93 9.86
CA TYR A 21 -13.27 7.29 8.86
C TYR A 21 -14.67 7.53 9.45
N THR A 22 -14.77 7.63 10.77
CA THR A 22 -16.04 7.92 11.46
C THR A 22 -16.65 9.21 10.92
N GLY A 23 -17.91 9.15 10.50
CA GLY A 23 -18.63 10.29 9.92
C GLY A 23 -18.26 10.66 8.48
N GLN A 24 -17.38 9.89 7.82
CA GLN A 24 -17.01 10.08 6.41
C GLN A 24 -17.63 8.97 5.54
N LYS A 25 -17.99 9.31 4.29
CA LYS A 25 -18.41 8.28 3.32
C LYS A 25 -17.21 7.44 2.91
N THR A 26 -17.20 6.18 3.33
CA THR A 26 -16.20 5.20 2.91
C THR A 26 -16.69 4.43 1.69
N CYS A 27 -15.80 4.18 0.73
CA CYS A 27 -16.07 3.27 -0.38
C CYS A 27 -15.16 2.04 -0.27
N GLY A 28 -14.24 1.86 -1.22
CA GLY A 28 -13.30 0.74 -1.22
C GLY A 28 -12.06 1.02 -0.38
N ILE A 29 -11.59 0.03 0.36
CA ILE A 29 -10.25 0.04 0.95
C ILE A 29 -9.23 -0.19 -0.17
N LYS A 30 -8.23 0.69 -0.24
CA LYS A 30 -7.09 0.62 -1.14
C LYS A 30 -5.84 0.44 -0.30
N VAL A 31 -5.11 -0.64 -0.58
CA VAL A 31 -3.81 -0.95 0.04
C VAL A 31 -2.73 -0.59 -0.96
N HIS A 32 -1.84 0.30 -0.54
CA HIS A 32 -0.73 0.79 -1.35
C HIS A 32 0.57 0.19 -0.83
N PHE A 33 1.28 -0.52 -1.70
CA PHE A 33 2.62 -1.03 -1.43
C PHE A 33 3.63 0.01 -1.90
N LEU A 34 4.36 0.58 -0.95
CA LEU A 34 5.43 1.53 -1.19
C LEU A 34 6.78 0.80 -1.15
N PRO A 35 7.85 1.44 -1.63
CA PRO A 35 9.21 0.92 -1.46
C PRO A 35 9.54 0.62 0.01
N CYS A 36 10.54 -0.24 0.25
CA CYS A 36 10.94 -0.64 1.60
C CYS A 36 9.83 -1.34 2.41
N ASP A 37 8.99 -2.13 1.74
CA ASP A 37 7.87 -2.88 2.34
C ASP A 37 6.93 -2.00 3.19
N GLN A 38 6.87 -0.70 2.89
CA GLN A 38 5.96 0.23 3.53
C GLN A 38 4.56 0.08 2.95
N ILE A 39 3.55 0.17 3.79
CA ILE A 39 2.16 0.01 3.38
C ILE A 39 1.37 1.22 3.85
N LYS A 40 0.60 1.82 2.94
CA LYS A 40 -0.41 2.83 3.28
C LYS A 40 -1.79 2.27 2.98
N VAL A 41 -2.71 2.42 3.91
CA VAL A 41 -4.09 1.96 3.76
C VAL A 41 -5.00 3.18 3.76
N THR A 42 -5.84 3.27 2.73
CA THR A 42 -6.79 4.37 2.60
C THR A 42 -8.15 3.88 2.11
N THR A 43 -9.24 4.52 2.51
CA THR A 43 -10.52 4.39 1.80
C THR A 43 -10.66 5.47 0.74
N SER A 44 -11.20 5.14 -0.42
CA SER A 44 -11.52 6.13 -1.45
C SER A 44 -12.65 5.65 -2.35
N CYS A 45 -13.51 6.58 -2.74
CA CYS A 45 -14.50 6.41 -3.81
C CYS A 45 -13.94 6.78 -5.19
N TYR A 46 -12.79 7.45 -5.21
CA TYR A 46 -12.12 7.92 -6.41
C TYR A 46 -10.93 7.04 -6.75
N ASP A 47 -10.55 7.03 -8.02
CA ASP A 47 -9.34 6.36 -8.51
C ASP A 47 -8.13 7.30 -8.54
N TYR A 48 -6.94 6.70 -8.67
CA TYR A 48 -5.67 7.43 -8.75
C TYR A 48 -5.67 8.46 -9.89
N GLY A 49 -5.19 9.68 -9.60
CA GLY A 49 -5.22 10.82 -10.52
C GLY A 49 -6.41 11.75 -10.33
N ASN A 50 -7.45 11.34 -9.60
CA ASN A 50 -8.51 12.26 -9.19
C ASN A 50 -7.98 13.26 -8.15
N PRO A 51 -8.34 14.56 -8.21
CA PRO A 51 -7.88 15.56 -7.25
C PRO A 51 -8.27 15.26 -5.79
N ASN A 52 -9.38 14.53 -5.59
CA ASN A 52 -9.90 14.12 -4.28
C ASN A 52 -9.39 12.73 -3.85
N TYR A 53 -8.47 12.12 -4.60
CA TYR A 53 -7.87 10.86 -4.18
C TYR A 53 -6.92 11.10 -2.99
N PRO A 54 -7.01 10.32 -1.89
CA PRO A 54 -6.25 10.59 -0.67
C PRO A 54 -4.73 10.50 -0.80
N ILE A 55 -4.24 9.68 -1.74
CA ILE A 55 -2.81 9.45 -1.94
C ILE A 55 -2.38 10.02 -3.28
N LYS A 56 -1.36 10.88 -3.27
CA LYS A 56 -0.80 11.53 -4.48
C LYS A 56 0.63 11.08 -4.77
N ASP A 57 1.12 10.09 -4.01
CA ASP A 57 2.44 9.49 -4.22
C ASP A 57 2.51 8.87 -5.63
N PRO A 58 3.65 9.00 -6.35
CA PRO A 58 3.76 8.49 -7.71
C PRO A 58 3.66 6.96 -7.75
N ILE A 59 3.00 6.40 -8.78
CA ILE A 59 2.86 4.94 -8.95
C ILE A 59 4.22 4.23 -9.07
N LYS A 60 5.21 4.91 -9.67
CA LYS A 60 6.57 4.39 -9.86
C LYS A 60 7.55 5.19 -9.00
N MET A 61 7.49 4.98 -7.69
CA MET A 61 8.46 5.55 -6.77
C MET A 61 9.81 4.84 -6.92
N GLU A 62 10.90 5.58 -6.96
CA GLU A 62 12.22 4.99 -6.82
C GLU A 62 12.44 4.52 -5.38
N GLU A 63 13.01 3.34 -5.22
CA GLU A 63 13.37 2.81 -3.91
C GLU A 63 14.61 3.54 -3.38
N PRO A 64 14.57 4.08 -2.15
CA PRO A 64 15.74 4.73 -1.59
C PRO A 64 16.87 3.74 -1.39
N LYS A 65 18.12 4.21 -1.50
CA LYS A 65 19.32 3.38 -1.29
C LYS A 65 19.38 2.72 0.10
N VAL A 66 18.72 3.32 1.08
CA VAL A 66 18.62 2.80 2.44
C VAL A 66 17.15 2.88 2.87
N CYS A 67 16.62 1.74 3.27
CA CYS A 67 15.28 1.64 3.82
C CYS A 67 15.26 1.98 5.31
N PRO A 68 14.32 2.81 5.77
CA PRO A 68 14.12 3.04 7.20
C PRO A 68 13.62 1.74 7.86
N GLN A 69 14.13 1.44 9.07
CA GLN A 69 13.67 0.32 9.91
C GLN A 69 12.36 0.66 10.61
#